data_AF-A0A3M3VRN1-F1
#
_entry.id   AF-A0A3M3VRN1-F1
#
_cell.length_a   1.000
_cell.length_b   1.000
_cell.length_c   1.000
_cell.angle_alpha   90.00
_cell.angle_beta   90.00
_cell.angle_gamma   90.00
#
_symmetry.space_group_name_H-M   'P 1'
#
loop_
_entity.id
_entity.type
_entity.pdbx_description
1 polymer ?
#
loop_
_entity_poly.entity_id
_entity_poly.type
_entity_poly.pdbx_seq_one_letter_code
_entity_poly.pdbx_strand_id
1 'polypeptide(L)' 'MNHPELLELPQHAAMSAAWFWHRAGLNTLADKGDFLTITKRINGGTNGLADRQALYERALEVLA' A
#
# COMPACT_ATOMS: atom_id res chain seq x y z
N MET A 1 18.02 13.56 8.39
CA MET A 1 17.29 13.22 7.15
C MET A 1 18.05 13.92 6.02
N ASN A 2 19.10 13.28 5.50
CA ASN A 2 20.07 14.00 4.65
C ASN A 2 20.10 13.48 3.21
N HIS A 3 19.45 12.33 2.95
CA HIS A 3 19.45 11.66 1.64
C HIS A 3 18.06 11.07 1.29
N PRO A 4 16.99 11.89 1.18
CA PRO A 4 15.65 11.40 0.82
C PRO A 4 15.59 10.74 -0.57
N GLU A 5 16.45 11.15 -1.50
CA GLU A 5 16.56 10.61 -2.86
C GLU A 5 16.85 9.12 -2.90
N LEU A 6 17.43 8.55 -1.83
CA LEU A 6 17.64 7.10 -1.74
C LEU A 6 16.33 6.32 -1.82
N LEU A 7 15.19 6.91 -1.44
CA LEU A 7 13.87 6.28 -1.57
C LEU A 7 13.44 6.05 -3.03
N GLU A 8 14.10 6.67 -4.01
CA GLU A 8 13.86 6.41 -5.43
C GLU A 8 14.56 5.14 -5.92
N LEU A 9 15.54 4.62 -5.17
CA LEU A 9 16.21 3.37 -5.50
C LEU A 9 15.30 2.17 -5.17
N PRO A 10 15.19 1.15 -6.05
CA PRO A 10 14.21 0.06 -5.90
C PRO A 10 14.21 -0.62 -4.53
N GLN A 11 15.40 -0.87 -3.97
CA GLN A 11 15.54 -1.53 -2.67
C GLN A 11 14.94 -0.68 -1.54
N HIS A 12 15.25 0.62 -1.50
CA HIS A 12 14.76 1.52 -0.46
C HIS A 12 13.30 1.91 -0.67
N ALA A 13 12.85 2.01 -1.93
CA ALA A 13 11.44 2.18 -2.27
C ALA A 13 10.60 1.03 -1.68
N ALA A 14 10.99 -0.22 -1.94
CA ALA A 14 10.29 -1.39 -1.42
C ALA A 14 10.33 -1.45 0.12
N MET A 15 11.49 -1.21 0.73
CA MET A 15 11.63 -1.23 2.20
C MET A 15 10.80 -0.14 2.88
N SER A 16 10.78 1.07 2.33
CA SER A 16 10.00 2.17 2.91
C SER A 16 8.49 1.95 2.77
N ALA A 17 8.03 1.41 1.64
CA ALA A 17 6.63 1.02 1.45
C ALA A 17 6.21 -0.07 2.46
N ALA A 18 7.02 -1.12 2.62
CA ALA A 18 6.78 -2.19 3.60
C ALA A 18 6.80 -1.67 5.05
N TRP A 19 7.74 -0.78 5.37
CA TRP A 19 7.81 -0.13 6.68
C TRP A 19 6.56 0.69 6.97
N PHE A 20 6.11 1.52 6.01
CA PHE A 20 4.89 2.31 6.18
C PHE A 20 3.69 1.40 6.40
N TRP A 21 3.55 0.35 5.58
CA TRP A 21 2.48 -0.62 5.69
C TRP A 21 2.38 -1.24 7.09
N HIS A 22 3.52 -1.72 7.61
CA HIS A 22 3.61 -2.26 8.97
C HIS A 22 3.28 -1.20 10.03
N ARG A 23 3.93 -0.04 9.97
CA ARG A 23 3.74 1.06 10.93
C ARG A 23 2.29 1.57 10.97
N ALA A 24 1.62 1.60 9.82
CA ALA A 24 0.22 2.02 9.70
C ALA A 24 -0.79 0.90 10.10
N GLY A 25 -0.30 -0.28 10.49
CA GLY A 25 -1.14 -1.39 10.96
C GLY A 25 -2.07 -1.94 9.87
N LEU A 26 -1.60 -1.96 8.62
CA LEU A 26 -2.44 -2.32 7.48
C LEU A 26 -2.68 -3.83 7.35
N ASN A 27 -1.82 -4.68 7.91
CA ASN A 27 -2.02 -6.15 7.93
C ASN A 27 -3.38 -6.53 8.51
N THR A 28 -3.72 -6.02 9.70
CA THR A 28 -4.99 -6.35 10.36
C THR A 28 -6.23 -5.89 9.57
N LEU A 29 -6.10 -4.85 8.75
CA LEU A 29 -7.17 -4.42 7.85
C LEU A 29 -7.23 -5.30 6.61
N ALA A 30 -6.07 -5.69 6.06
CA ALA A 30 -5.97 -6.58 4.92
C ALA A 30 -6.52 -7.98 5.22
N ASP A 31 -6.20 -8.54 6.40
CA ASP A 31 -6.73 -9.82 6.88
C ASP A 31 -8.27 -9.82 6.96
N LYS A 32 -8.88 -8.64 7.16
CA LYS A 32 -10.34 -8.44 7.19
C LYS A 32 -10.93 -8.06 5.84
N GLY A 33 -10.11 -7.86 4.81
CA GLY A 33 -10.52 -7.35 3.51
C GLY A 33 -11.00 -5.88 3.53
N ASP A 34 -10.64 -5.08 4.55
CA ASP A 34 -11.10 -3.69 4.68
C ASP A 34 -10.29 -2.73 3.78
N PHE A 35 -10.49 -2.85 2.48
CA PHE A 35 -9.77 -2.12 1.46
C PHE A 35 -10.05 -0.61 1.46
N LEU A 36 -11.29 -0.22 1.83
CA LEU A 36 -11.68 1.18 1.92
C LEU A 36 -10.89 1.89 3.03
N THR A 37 -10.80 1.28 4.20
CA THR A 37 -10.04 1.85 5.32
C THR A 37 -8.53 1.85 5.02
N ILE A 38 -8.00 0.82 4.37
CA ILE A 38 -6.60 0.80 3.89
C ILE A 38 -6.33 2.00 2.97
N THR A 39 -7.20 2.23 1.98
CA THR A 39 -7.05 3.35 1.03
C THR A 39 -7.08 4.70 1.73
N LYS A 40 -8.03 4.90 2.66
CA LYS A 40 -8.10 6.11 3.48
C LYS A 40 -6.87 6.32 4.35
N ARG A 41 -6.30 5.25 4.91
CA ARG A 41 -5.10 5.35 5.75
C ARG A 41 -3.84 5.65 4.95
N ILE A 42 -3.74 5.20 3.70
CA ILE A 42 -2.61 5.52 2.82
C ILE A 42 -2.72 6.95 2.29
N ASN A 43 -3.88 7.38 1.80
CA ASN A 43 -4.04 8.64 1.05
C ASN A 43 -4.78 9.76 1.79
N GLY A 44 -5.28 9.51 3.01
CA GLY A 44 -6.14 10.46 3.74
C GLY A 44 -7.58 10.57 3.20
N GLY A 45 -7.96 9.76 2.20
CA GLY A 45 -9.26 9.82 1.54
C GLY A 45 -9.46 8.66 0.56
N THR A 46 -10.40 8.78 -0.37
CA THR A 46 -10.74 7.72 -1.34
C THR A 46 -10.18 7.99 -2.74
N ASN A 47 -9.12 8.81 -2.84
CA ASN A 47 -8.49 9.15 -4.11
C ASN A 47 -7.93 7.89 -4.79
N GLY A 48 -8.40 7.62 -6.02
CA GLY A 48 -7.99 6.46 -6.81
C GLY A 48 -8.50 5.11 -6.28
N LEU A 49 -9.57 5.09 -5.48
CA LEU A 49 -10.09 3.84 -4.88
C LEU A 49 -10.46 2.79 -5.95
N ALA A 50 -11.13 3.20 -7.03
CA ALA A 50 -11.53 2.28 -8.11
C ALA A 50 -10.32 1.65 -8.81
N ASP A 51 -9.31 2.46 -9.14
CA ASP A 51 -8.09 1.97 -9.79
C ASP A 51 -7.32 0.99 -8.89
N ARG A 52 -7.25 1.30 -7.59
CA ARG A 52 -6.64 0.42 -6.58
C ARG A 52 -7.35 -0.93 -6.48
N GLN A 53 -8.68 -0.91 -6.52
CA GLN A 53 -9.50 -2.12 -6.49
C GLN A 53 -9.26 -2.98 -7.75
N ALA A 54 -9.23 -2.36 -8.93
CA ALA A 54 -8.94 -3.07 -10.18
C ALA A 54 -7.54 -3.72 -10.20
N LEU A 55 -6.52 -3.03 -9.67
CA LEU A 55 -5.18 -3.60 -9.53
C LEU A 55 -5.14 -4.77 -8.54
N TYR A 56 -5.89 -4.68 -7.45
CA TYR A 56 -5.98 -5.76 -6.47
C TYR A 56 -6.65 -7.00 -7.05
N GLU A 57 -7.78 -6.84 -7.74
CA GLU A 57 -8.47 -7.94 -8.43
C GLU A 57 -7.56 -8.61 -9.45
N ARG A 58 -6.86 -7.82 -10.27
CA ARG A 58 -5.88 -8.35 -11.23
C ARG A 58 -4.73 -9.09 -10.56
N ALA A 59 -4.26 -8.64 -9.41
CA ALA A 59 -3.22 -9.33 -8.65
C ALA A 59 -3.71 -10.68 -8.11
N LEU A 60 -4.96 -10.75 -7.63
CA LEU A 60 -5.58 -12.00 -7.17
C LEU A 60 -5.70 -13.02 -8.32
N GLU A 61 -6.06 -12.59 -9.53
CA GLU A 61 -6.14 -13.49 -10.69
C GLU A 61 -4.83 -14.21 -11.02
N VAL A 62 -3.69 -13.58 -10.71
CA VAL A 62 -2.35 -14.14 -10.97
C VAL A 62 -1.86 -15.05 -9.84
N LEU A 63 -2.37 -14.85 -8.63
CA LEU A 63 -1.97 -15.59 -7.42
C LEU A 63 -2.91 -16.76 -7.08
N ALA A 64 -4.03 -16.88 -7.79
CA ALA A 64 -5.01 -17.96 -7.65
C ALA A 64 -4.55 -19.29 -8.27
#